data_AF-A0A1F3F123-F1
#
_entry.id   AF-A0A1F3F123-F1
#
_cell.length_a   1.000
_cell.length_b   1.000
_cell.length_c   1.000
_cell.angle_alpha   90.00
_cell.angle_beta   90.00
_cell.angle_gamma   90.00
#
_symmetry.space_group_name_H-M   'P 1'
#
loop_
_entity.id
_entity.type
_entity.pdbx_description
1 polymer ?
#
loop_
_entity_poly.entity_id
_entity_poly.type
_entity_poly.pdbx_seq_one_letter_code
_entity_poly.pdbx_strand_id
1 'polypeptide(L)'
;MKKVVFALLLLVNTQIKAQSFHIRGVLPWHNFLSGPSAWNEDDYTKYLDDCQKNGINFIAFHNYTGGGERYLNYVEPMIKIQYKNVLPEAGFDHSGMARWGYLPMKIKDFPFGLEKHFLSTRGVGYFGADCAVTAKTNEERYEKAQSLMQKVLLMAHQRNMQMAMGFEFGVAPPEYASIRTNSDMYWKGDGSLVYNPFDPDATGILYATIDNIIETYKGIDWIYLWLNEHCMFGVNPEIALKNRYMQQFYSENEKFYDLEGVNESLKFLGVWSQAYIQKAYDYVRLKAPGIKIAIGGWGSESQMALLLRGLDKALPQDITFSMLNPDQGKFGHPAFFSEIAKNRDVWAIPWLESDASLWHLQPRVDDLRSQVKKASADKLNGVIGIHWRTEEIRENFETFMFFAQNPDSTNSTSDIYKDYCAVNFGNYAAEYLSPVLAKYDVNGILKQIASEEYYAYTPAWGKLSQVQLNACNEIIQAIDLCTENKPNEEQLQNLEWLKANYEFTLLFDNVSRGLEPAWNLRDRYLIAMEPTVISADELIKAKESLKNIPIRQMMEVFASKVRSRGELGELSSIIQRVWGEYQLLDKFLKTHLLNLNLTK
;
A
#
# COMPACT_ATOMS: atom_id res chain seq x y z
N MET A 1 43.99 -51.81 43.61
CA MET A 1 42.98 -50.73 43.51
C MET A 1 43.53 -49.57 42.70
N LYS A 2 43.22 -49.46 41.40
CA LYS A 2 43.32 -48.21 40.65
C LYS A 2 42.16 -48.16 39.65
N LYS A 3 41.33 -47.13 39.79
CA LYS A 3 40.11 -46.86 39.03
C LYS A 3 40.46 -46.38 37.63
N VAL A 4 39.77 -46.92 36.64
CA VAL A 4 39.70 -46.36 35.28
C VAL A 4 38.65 -45.25 35.31
N VAL A 5 39.02 -44.04 34.93
CA VAL A 5 38.10 -42.92 34.69
C VAL A 5 37.98 -42.76 33.18
N PHE A 6 36.78 -43.02 32.66
CA PHE A 6 36.38 -42.67 31.30
C PHE A 6 35.94 -41.21 31.31
N ALA A 7 36.60 -40.35 30.51
CA ALA A 7 36.14 -38.99 30.26
C ALA A 7 35.33 -38.97 28.96
N LEU A 8 34.01 -38.77 29.06
CA LEU A 8 33.18 -38.38 27.92
C LEU A 8 33.33 -36.87 27.69
N LEU A 9 33.91 -36.49 26.55
CA LEU A 9 33.83 -35.13 26.01
C LEU A 9 32.50 -34.98 25.27
N LEU A 10 31.53 -34.34 25.91
CA LEU A 10 30.33 -33.80 25.25
C LEU A 10 30.72 -32.50 24.55
N LEU A 11 30.84 -32.55 23.22
CA LEU A 11 30.85 -31.37 22.36
C LEU A 11 29.47 -30.72 22.40
N VAL A 12 29.28 -29.76 23.30
CA VAL A 12 28.12 -28.86 23.26
C VAL A 12 28.41 -27.83 22.17
N ASN A 13 27.87 -28.08 20.97
CA ASN A 13 27.91 -27.11 19.88
C ASN A 13 26.84 -26.05 20.18
N THR A 14 27.16 -25.04 20.99
CA THR A 14 26.29 -23.87 21.16
C THR A 14 26.36 -23.01 19.90
N GLN A 15 25.67 -23.41 18.84
CA GLN A 15 25.27 -22.45 17.82
C GLN A 15 24.26 -21.51 18.48
N ILE A 16 24.72 -20.33 18.86
CA ILE A 16 23.84 -19.19 19.14
C ILE A 16 23.16 -18.87 17.82
N LYS A 17 22.02 -19.49 17.54
CA LYS A 17 21.16 -19.07 16.42
C LYS A 17 20.62 -17.68 16.79
N ALA A 18 20.73 -16.69 15.91
CA ALA A 18 19.96 -15.47 16.13
C ALA A 18 18.49 -15.81 16.32
N GLN A 19 17.90 -15.09 17.26
CA GLN A 19 16.48 -15.17 17.53
C GLN A 19 15.73 -14.52 16.35
N SER A 20 14.62 -15.12 15.95
CA SER A 20 13.68 -14.48 15.02
C SER A 20 13.27 -13.09 15.53
N PHE A 21 12.87 -12.19 14.63
CA PHE A 21 12.36 -10.89 15.05
C PHE A 21 11.18 -11.07 16.01
N HIS A 22 11.13 -10.24 17.06
CA HIS A 22 10.06 -10.31 18.05
C HIS A 22 8.71 -9.96 17.41
N ILE A 23 8.67 -8.91 16.58
CA ILE A 23 7.52 -8.56 15.74
C ILE A 23 7.82 -8.95 14.28
N ARG A 24 6.98 -9.83 13.74
CA ARG A 24 6.95 -10.22 12.33
C ARG A 24 5.55 -9.91 11.83
N GLY A 25 5.44 -8.74 11.22
CA GLY A 25 4.16 -8.12 10.95
C GLY A 25 3.80 -8.02 9.47
N VAL A 26 2.52 -7.80 9.24
CA VAL A 26 1.96 -7.38 7.95
C VAL A 26 1.12 -6.12 8.13
N LEU A 27 1.08 -5.32 7.07
CA LEU A 27 0.33 -4.08 6.98
C LEU A 27 -0.42 -4.03 5.63
N PRO A 28 -1.52 -4.80 5.50
CA PRO A 28 -2.39 -4.70 4.33
C PRO A 28 -3.05 -3.31 4.29
N TRP A 29 -2.96 -2.62 3.15
CA TRP A 29 -3.30 -1.19 3.06
C TRP A 29 -4.63 -0.91 2.31
N HIS A 30 -5.56 -0.18 2.95
CA HIS A 30 -6.96 -0.01 2.51
C HIS A 30 -7.24 1.21 1.62
N ASN A 31 -6.72 1.21 0.40
CA ASN A 31 -7.03 2.28 -0.58
C ASN A 31 -7.36 1.79 -2.00
N PHE A 32 -6.99 0.57 -2.40
CA PHE A 32 -7.23 0.08 -3.76
C PHE A 32 -8.08 -1.20 -3.78
N LEU A 33 -8.81 -1.39 -4.89
CA LEU A 33 -9.59 -2.62 -5.12
C LEU A 33 -8.69 -3.85 -5.26
N SER A 34 -7.45 -3.67 -5.71
CA SER A 34 -6.42 -4.71 -5.78
C SER A 34 -5.98 -5.21 -4.39
N GLY A 35 -6.37 -4.52 -3.32
CA GLY A 35 -6.05 -4.87 -1.95
C GLY A 35 -7.26 -5.01 -1.02
N PRO A 36 -7.05 -4.83 0.29
CA PRO A 36 -8.01 -5.19 1.33
C PRO A 36 -9.30 -4.37 1.37
N SER A 37 -9.38 -3.26 0.62
CA SER A 37 -10.64 -2.52 0.41
C SER A 37 -11.71 -3.37 -0.28
N ALA A 38 -11.30 -4.36 -1.08
CA ALA A 38 -12.22 -5.29 -1.70
C ALA A 38 -12.55 -6.51 -0.82
N TRP A 39 -11.78 -6.83 0.21
CA TRP A 39 -11.85 -8.12 0.91
C TRP A 39 -13.12 -8.32 1.74
N ASN A 40 -13.61 -9.56 1.71
CA ASN A 40 -14.64 -10.07 2.59
C ASN A 40 -14.03 -10.92 3.72
N GLU A 41 -14.87 -11.38 4.63
CA GLU A 41 -14.48 -12.24 5.76
C GLU A 41 -13.71 -13.50 5.33
N ASP A 42 -14.12 -14.14 4.24
CA ASP A 42 -13.44 -15.33 3.71
C ASP A 42 -12.03 -15.01 3.19
N ASP A 43 -11.84 -13.84 2.57
CA ASP A 43 -10.53 -13.39 2.09
C ASP A 43 -9.60 -13.12 3.28
N TYR A 44 -10.09 -12.46 4.33
CA TYR A 44 -9.33 -12.28 5.58
C TYR A 44 -9.01 -13.60 6.25
N THR A 45 -9.94 -14.56 6.24
CA THR A 45 -9.71 -15.90 6.82
C THR A 45 -8.54 -16.57 6.13
N LYS A 46 -8.57 -16.66 4.79
CA LYS A 46 -7.49 -17.25 3.99
C LYS A 46 -6.17 -16.51 4.22
N TYR A 47 -6.19 -15.18 4.14
CA TYR A 47 -5.00 -14.36 4.32
C TYR A 47 -4.35 -14.55 5.71
N LEU A 48 -5.16 -14.59 6.77
CA LEU A 48 -4.66 -14.80 8.13
C LEU A 48 -4.18 -16.25 8.36
N ASP A 49 -4.79 -17.25 7.71
CA ASP A 49 -4.29 -18.63 7.71
C ASP A 49 -2.89 -18.72 7.07
N ASP A 50 -2.70 -18.06 5.93
CA ASP A 50 -1.42 -17.98 5.25
C ASP A 50 -0.38 -17.22 6.10
N CYS A 51 -0.78 -16.13 6.76
CA CYS A 51 0.06 -15.41 7.71
C CYS A 51 0.48 -16.32 8.88
N GLN A 52 -0.44 -17.10 9.46
CA GLN A 52 -0.14 -17.99 10.58
C GLN A 52 0.84 -19.08 10.16
N LYS A 53 0.59 -19.70 9.00
CA LYS A 53 1.47 -20.73 8.41
C LYS A 53 2.90 -20.21 8.22
N ASN A 54 3.04 -18.94 7.86
CA ASN A 54 4.33 -18.27 7.68
C ASN A 54 4.87 -17.62 8.97
N GLY A 55 4.23 -17.84 10.12
CA GLY A 55 4.71 -17.38 11.43
C GLY A 55 4.64 -15.87 11.66
N ILE A 56 3.75 -15.16 10.96
CA ILE A 56 3.34 -13.80 11.32
C ILE A 56 2.73 -13.82 12.73
N ASN A 57 3.04 -12.80 13.52
CA ASN A 57 2.49 -12.62 14.86
C ASN A 57 1.94 -11.20 15.11
N PHE A 58 1.85 -10.38 14.07
CA PHE A 58 1.35 -9.02 14.16
C PHE A 58 0.66 -8.60 12.85
N ILE A 59 -0.48 -7.94 12.95
CA ILE A 59 -1.16 -7.31 11.83
C ILE A 59 -1.57 -5.89 12.20
N ALA A 60 -1.29 -4.94 11.32
CA ALA A 60 -1.69 -3.56 11.50
C ALA A 60 -2.59 -3.10 10.36
N PHE A 61 -3.50 -2.19 10.68
CA PHE A 61 -4.33 -1.50 9.71
C PHE A 61 -4.11 0.01 9.83
N HIS A 62 -3.91 0.67 8.69
CA HIS A 62 -3.91 2.12 8.57
C HIS A 62 -5.31 2.60 8.22
N ASN A 63 -5.72 3.78 8.70
CA ASN A 63 -6.94 4.46 8.27
C ASN A 63 -6.65 5.89 7.84
N TYR A 64 -6.95 6.22 6.58
CA TYR A 64 -7.11 7.62 6.18
C TYR A 64 -8.30 8.23 6.92
N THR A 65 -8.03 9.36 7.59
CA THR A 65 -9.04 10.13 8.32
C THR A 65 -9.56 11.32 7.52
N GLY A 66 -9.11 11.50 6.27
CA GLY A 66 -9.41 12.65 5.42
C GLY A 66 -8.53 13.86 5.74
N GLY A 67 -8.80 15.01 5.10
CA GLY A 67 -8.10 16.27 5.41
C GLY A 67 -6.83 16.57 4.61
N GLY A 68 -6.28 15.60 3.86
CA GLY A 68 -5.17 15.80 2.92
C GLY A 68 -5.66 16.09 1.50
N GLU A 69 -5.03 17.00 0.76
CA GLU A 69 -5.48 17.51 -0.55
C GLU A 69 -5.93 16.40 -1.53
N ARG A 70 -5.12 15.34 -1.68
CA ARG A 70 -5.40 14.24 -2.63
C ARG A 70 -6.59 13.38 -2.22
N TYR A 71 -6.88 13.32 -0.92
CA TYR A 71 -7.86 12.41 -0.33
C TYR A 71 -8.71 13.13 0.73
N LEU A 72 -9.07 14.39 0.43
CA LEU A 72 -9.61 15.35 1.39
C LEU A 72 -10.87 14.82 2.08
N ASN A 73 -11.69 14.09 1.34
CA ASN A 73 -12.93 13.45 1.77
C ASN A 73 -12.81 11.92 1.91
N TYR A 74 -11.61 11.35 1.87
CA TYR A 74 -11.46 9.89 1.93
C TYR A 74 -11.29 9.50 3.40
N VAL A 75 -12.39 9.08 3.99
CA VAL A 75 -12.40 8.50 5.33
C VAL A 75 -12.64 7.01 5.21
N GLU A 76 -11.76 6.23 5.84
CA GLU A 76 -11.93 4.79 5.94
C GLU A 76 -12.88 4.44 7.10
N PRO A 77 -13.86 3.55 6.89
CA PRO A 77 -14.95 3.32 7.83
C PRO A 77 -14.58 2.39 8.99
N MET A 78 -13.32 1.98 9.17
CA MET A 78 -12.95 1.12 10.31
C MET A 78 -12.98 1.89 11.63
N ILE A 79 -12.86 3.22 11.60
CA ILE A 79 -12.96 4.05 12.81
C ILE A 79 -14.07 5.07 12.60
N LYS A 80 -15.10 4.99 13.45
CA LYS A 80 -16.21 5.93 13.45
C LYS A 80 -15.82 7.19 14.21
N ILE A 81 -15.24 8.13 13.49
CA ILE A 81 -14.84 9.44 14.01
C ILE A 81 -16.10 10.32 14.09
N GLN A 82 -16.91 10.17 15.13
CA GLN A 82 -18.11 10.99 15.35
C GLN A 82 -17.87 11.99 16.48
N TYR A 83 -18.06 13.28 16.21
CA TYR A 83 -17.88 14.33 17.23
C TYR A 83 -18.86 15.49 17.03
N LYS A 84 -19.49 15.96 18.11
CA LYS A 84 -20.50 17.04 18.11
C LYS A 84 -21.59 16.89 17.02
N ASN A 85 -22.13 15.68 16.86
CA ASN A 85 -23.12 15.30 15.84
C ASN A 85 -22.65 15.40 14.38
N VAL A 86 -21.35 15.60 14.14
CA VAL A 86 -20.75 15.45 12.82
C VAL A 86 -20.24 14.02 12.69
N LEU A 87 -20.70 13.34 11.64
CA LEU A 87 -20.20 12.05 11.20
C LEU A 87 -19.72 12.20 9.74
N PRO A 88 -18.40 12.24 9.49
CA PRO A 88 -17.86 12.40 8.15
C PRO A 88 -18.31 11.30 7.19
N GLU A 89 -18.40 11.61 5.91
CA GLU A 89 -18.68 10.60 4.90
C GLU A 89 -17.49 9.62 4.78
N ALA A 90 -17.75 8.33 4.88
CA ALA A 90 -16.74 7.29 4.77
C ALA A 90 -17.13 6.20 3.79
N GLY A 91 -16.18 5.32 3.47
CA GLY A 91 -16.42 4.10 2.70
C GLY A 91 -15.13 3.35 2.41
N PHE A 92 -15.22 2.04 2.17
CA PHE A 92 -14.20 1.32 1.41
C PHE A 92 -14.49 1.46 -0.08
N ASP A 93 -13.43 1.40 -0.90
CA ASP A 93 -13.55 1.53 -2.33
C ASP A 93 -14.33 0.36 -2.94
N HIS A 94 -15.15 0.70 -3.93
CA HIS A 94 -15.81 -0.25 -4.82
C HIS A 94 -15.83 0.35 -6.24
N SER A 95 -16.13 -0.47 -7.25
CA SER A 95 -16.11 -0.08 -8.67
C SER A 95 -17.07 1.06 -9.02
N GLY A 96 -17.95 1.48 -8.09
CA GLY A 96 -18.88 2.59 -8.25
C GLY A 96 -18.38 3.92 -7.67
N MET A 97 -17.20 3.94 -7.04
CA MET A 97 -16.60 5.14 -6.49
C MET A 97 -15.58 5.76 -7.44
N ALA A 98 -15.34 7.06 -7.28
CA ALA A 98 -14.36 7.83 -8.06
C ALA A 98 -13.07 8.13 -7.27
N ARG A 99 -12.89 7.49 -6.11
CA ARG A 99 -11.68 7.69 -5.30
C ARG A 99 -10.48 7.04 -5.98
N TRP A 100 -9.28 7.54 -5.67
CA TRP A 100 -8.04 7.00 -6.24
C TRP A 100 -8.03 6.98 -7.77
N GLY A 101 -8.76 7.88 -8.42
CA GLY A 101 -8.81 7.98 -9.88
C GLY A 101 -9.66 6.93 -10.59
N TYR A 102 -10.41 6.06 -9.89
CA TYR A 102 -11.33 5.12 -10.55
C TYR A 102 -12.39 5.89 -11.36
N LEU A 103 -12.78 5.38 -12.53
CA LEU A 103 -13.97 5.84 -13.24
C LEU A 103 -15.16 4.97 -12.81
N PRO A 104 -16.19 5.51 -12.13
CA PRO A 104 -17.32 4.71 -11.65
C PRO A 104 -17.98 3.87 -12.76
N MET A 105 -18.05 2.55 -12.56
CA MET A 105 -18.58 1.62 -13.55
C MET A 105 -19.30 0.45 -12.87
N LYS A 106 -20.47 0.10 -13.41
CA LYS A 106 -21.22 -1.09 -12.97
C LYS A 106 -20.61 -2.33 -13.60
N ILE A 107 -20.65 -3.45 -12.89
CA ILE A 107 -20.18 -4.76 -13.37
C ILE A 107 -20.79 -5.10 -14.73
N LYS A 108 -22.11 -4.88 -14.90
CA LYS A 108 -22.82 -5.17 -16.17
C LYS A 108 -22.34 -4.37 -17.38
N ASP A 109 -21.59 -3.29 -17.16
CA ASP A 109 -21.06 -2.41 -18.21
C ASP A 109 -19.59 -2.77 -18.53
N PHE A 110 -19.02 -3.79 -17.87
CA PHE A 110 -17.69 -4.30 -18.17
C PHE A 110 -17.68 -4.93 -19.57
N PRO A 111 -16.60 -4.73 -20.37
CA PRO A 111 -16.58 -5.12 -21.77
C PRO A 111 -16.34 -6.62 -21.95
N PHE A 112 -16.54 -7.09 -23.18
CA PHE A 112 -16.11 -8.42 -23.66
C PHE A 112 -16.67 -9.64 -22.90
N GLY A 113 -17.74 -9.48 -22.12
CA GLY A 113 -18.27 -10.57 -21.30
C GLY A 113 -17.47 -10.79 -20.00
N LEU A 114 -16.62 -9.83 -19.61
CA LEU A 114 -15.76 -9.94 -18.43
C LEU A 114 -16.54 -9.80 -17.12
N GLU A 115 -17.76 -9.29 -17.17
CA GLU A 115 -18.68 -9.24 -16.03
C GLU A 115 -18.88 -10.60 -15.37
N LYS A 116 -18.75 -11.70 -16.12
CA LYS A 116 -18.88 -13.08 -15.63
C LYS A 116 -17.84 -13.46 -14.56
N HIS A 117 -16.68 -12.77 -14.53
CA HIS A 117 -15.64 -13.01 -13.53
C HIS A 117 -16.00 -12.37 -12.18
N PHE A 118 -16.93 -11.41 -12.17
CA PHE A 118 -17.35 -10.68 -10.99
C PHE A 118 -18.67 -11.26 -10.50
N LEU A 119 -18.62 -12.05 -9.42
CA LEU A 119 -19.83 -12.51 -8.76
C LEU A 119 -20.56 -11.29 -8.16
N SER A 120 -21.75 -10.96 -8.66
CA SER A 120 -22.54 -9.89 -8.04
C SER A 120 -23.03 -10.38 -6.68
N THR A 121 -22.56 -9.78 -5.59
CA THR A 121 -23.16 -10.05 -4.29
C THR A 121 -24.56 -9.45 -4.25
N ARG A 122 -25.57 -10.26 -3.91
CA ARG A 122 -26.89 -9.82 -3.43
C ARG A 122 -27.62 -8.78 -4.32
N GLY A 123 -27.48 -8.89 -5.64
CA GLY A 123 -28.16 -7.99 -6.59
C GLY A 123 -27.58 -6.58 -6.66
N VAL A 124 -26.38 -6.34 -6.10
CA VAL A 124 -25.67 -5.08 -6.23
C VAL A 124 -24.83 -5.08 -7.51
N GLY A 125 -24.88 -3.98 -8.27
CA GLY A 125 -24.22 -3.86 -9.58
C GLY A 125 -22.76 -3.42 -9.57
N TYR A 126 -22.06 -3.48 -8.43
CA TYR A 126 -20.69 -2.98 -8.25
C TYR A 126 -19.80 -4.02 -7.58
N PHE A 127 -18.50 -4.02 -7.90
CA PHE A 127 -17.50 -4.89 -7.30
C PHE A 127 -16.81 -4.19 -6.13
N GLY A 128 -16.63 -4.88 -5.00
CA GLY A 128 -15.98 -4.38 -3.79
C GLY A 128 -16.32 -5.26 -2.59
N ALA A 129 -15.86 -4.92 -1.39
CA ALA A 129 -16.24 -5.66 -0.18
C ALA A 129 -17.75 -5.59 0.05
N ASP A 130 -18.36 -6.65 0.58
CA ASP A 130 -19.79 -6.73 0.89
C ASP A 130 -20.22 -5.61 1.84
N CYS A 131 -19.35 -5.27 2.82
CA CYS A 131 -19.60 -4.16 3.74
C CYS A 131 -19.66 -2.80 3.03
N ALA A 132 -18.97 -2.65 1.89
CA ALA A 132 -18.96 -1.44 1.08
C ALA A 132 -20.17 -1.39 0.12
N VAL A 133 -20.35 -2.44 -0.69
CA VAL A 133 -21.34 -2.43 -1.78
C VAL A 133 -22.78 -2.60 -1.30
N THR A 134 -23.00 -3.15 -0.09
CA THR A 134 -24.35 -3.34 0.46
C THR A 134 -24.81 -2.24 1.41
N ALA A 135 -23.94 -1.30 1.77
CA ALA A 135 -24.29 -0.18 2.65
C ALA A 135 -25.12 0.87 1.89
N LYS A 136 -26.20 1.34 2.52
CA LYS A 136 -27.16 2.29 1.94
C LYS A 136 -27.05 3.69 2.55
N THR A 137 -26.57 3.79 3.79
CA THR A 137 -26.38 5.06 4.50
C THR A 137 -24.93 5.19 4.96
N ASN A 138 -24.52 6.39 5.35
CA ASN A 138 -23.17 6.60 5.88
C ASN A 138 -22.94 5.81 7.19
N GLU A 139 -23.95 5.76 8.07
CA GLU A 139 -23.93 4.98 9.30
C GLU A 139 -23.73 3.49 9.02
N GLU A 140 -24.46 2.93 8.05
CA GLU A 140 -24.31 1.53 7.67
C GLU A 140 -22.89 1.22 7.14
N ARG A 141 -22.22 2.19 6.49
CA ARG A 141 -20.84 2.00 6.01
C ARG A 141 -19.88 1.78 7.18
N TYR A 142 -19.97 2.60 8.24
CA TYR A 142 -19.21 2.39 9.47
C TYR A 142 -19.59 1.09 10.16
N GLU A 143 -20.89 0.86 10.41
CA GLU A 143 -21.36 -0.32 11.15
C GLU A 143 -20.91 -1.64 10.50
N LYS A 144 -21.05 -1.75 9.18
CA LYS A 144 -20.67 -2.96 8.44
C LYS A 144 -19.16 -3.15 8.39
N ALA A 145 -18.39 -2.09 8.16
CA ALA A 145 -16.93 -2.18 8.14
C ALA A 145 -16.36 -2.54 9.52
N GLN A 146 -16.84 -1.88 10.57
CA GLN A 146 -16.45 -2.20 11.95
C GLN A 146 -16.84 -3.62 12.35
N SER A 147 -18.02 -4.09 11.92
CA SER A 147 -18.43 -5.49 12.14
C SER A 147 -17.49 -6.49 11.47
N LEU A 148 -17.02 -6.20 10.25
CA LEU A 148 -16.00 -7.02 9.58
C LEU A 148 -14.68 -6.99 10.36
N MET A 149 -14.19 -5.81 10.72
CA MET A 149 -12.90 -5.67 11.40
C MET A 149 -12.88 -6.23 12.83
N GLN A 150 -14.02 -6.25 13.53
CA GLN A 150 -14.15 -6.97 14.81
C GLN A 150 -13.94 -8.48 14.64
N LYS A 151 -14.45 -9.06 13.55
CA LYS A 151 -14.19 -10.47 13.23
C LYS A 151 -12.72 -10.69 12.87
N VAL A 152 -12.11 -9.78 12.13
CA VAL A 152 -10.67 -9.80 11.82
C VAL A 152 -9.82 -9.79 13.09
N LEU A 153 -10.16 -8.97 14.08
CA LEU A 153 -9.50 -8.98 15.40
C LEU A 153 -9.58 -10.35 16.07
N LEU A 154 -10.78 -10.93 16.14
CA LEU A 154 -10.97 -12.27 16.73
C LEU A 154 -10.17 -13.33 15.95
N MET A 155 -10.19 -13.27 14.63
CA MET A 155 -9.44 -14.18 13.76
C MET A 155 -7.92 -14.07 13.97
N ALA A 156 -7.40 -12.85 14.14
CA ALA A 156 -5.99 -12.60 14.41
C ALA A 156 -5.58 -13.19 15.77
N HIS A 157 -6.34 -12.94 16.83
CA HIS A 157 -6.06 -13.48 18.16
C HIS A 157 -6.13 -15.00 18.22
N GLN A 158 -7.11 -15.62 17.55
CA GLN A 158 -7.19 -17.09 17.42
C GLN A 158 -5.95 -17.70 16.79
N ARG A 159 -5.23 -16.91 15.98
CA ARG A 159 -3.99 -17.27 15.29
C ARG A 159 -2.73 -16.76 16.00
N ASN A 160 -2.87 -16.32 17.26
CA ASN A 160 -1.80 -15.77 18.09
C ASN A 160 -1.10 -14.55 17.46
N MET A 161 -1.85 -13.73 16.72
CA MET A 161 -1.37 -12.46 16.17
C MET A 161 -1.89 -11.31 16.99
N GLN A 162 -1.00 -10.37 17.35
CA GLN A 162 -1.40 -9.07 17.89
C GLN A 162 -1.99 -8.21 16.77
N MET A 163 -2.96 -7.36 17.08
CA MET A 163 -3.56 -6.45 16.12
C MET A 163 -3.42 -4.98 16.51
N ALA A 164 -3.08 -4.14 15.54
CA ALA A 164 -3.05 -2.69 15.67
C ALA A 164 -4.12 -2.03 14.80
N MET A 165 -4.85 -1.09 15.40
CA MET A 165 -5.75 -0.20 14.66
C MET A 165 -5.12 1.20 14.62
N GLY A 166 -4.81 1.67 13.42
CA GLY A 166 -4.12 2.94 13.20
C GLY A 166 -4.96 4.00 12.52
N PHE A 167 -4.61 5.26 12.78
CA PHE A 167 -5.25 6.42 12.17
C PHE A 167 -4.29 7.60 12.04
N GLU A 168 -4.54 8.46 11.06
CA GLU A 168 -3.81 9.72 10.91
C GLU A 168 -4.26 10.77 11.93
N PHE A 169 -3.35 11.26 12.76
CA PHE A 169 -3.65 12.29 13.75
C PHE A 169 -3.50 13.71 13.18
N GLY A 170 -4.24 14.66 13.75
CA GLY A 170 -4.05 16.09 13.48
C GLY A 170 -4.50 16.57 12.09
N VAL A 171 -5.09 15.68 11.30
CA VAL A 171 -5.84 15.98 10.09
C VAL A 171 -7.26 15.45 10.25
N ALA A 172 -8.22 16.12 9.63
CA ALA A 172 -9.62 15.72 9.69
C ALA A 172 -10.38 16.22 8.44
N PRO A 173 -11.49 15.57 8.08
CA PRO A 173 -12.22 15.85 6.86
C PRO A 173 -12.99 17.19 6.97
N PRO A 174 -13.35 17.81 5.83
CA PRO A 174 -13.89 19.18 5.78
C PRO A 174 -15.22 19.37 6.53
N GLU A 175 -15.97 18.30 6.80
CA GLU A 175 -17.23 18.32 7.55
C GLU A 175 -17.08 18.93 8.94
N TYR A 176 -15.91 18.80 9.58
CA TYR A 176 -15.63 19.43 10.88
C TYR A 176 -15.49 20.94 10.83
N ALA A 177 -15.41 21.56 9.64
CA ALA A 177 -15.51 23.01 9.53
C ALA A 177 -16.85 23.54 10.08
N SER A 178 -17.90 22.71 10.10
CA SER A 178 -19.23 23.08 10.61
C SER A 178 -19.27 23.32 12.13
N ILE A 179 -18.31 22.78 12.88
CA ILE A 179 -18.22 22.93 14.35
C ILE A 179 -17.11 23.87 14.79
N ARG A 180 -16.46 24.54 13.82
CA ARG A 180 -15.35 25.45 14.10
C ARG A 180 -15.81 26.61 14.96
N THR A 181 -15.26 26.67 16.18
CA THR A 181 -15.55 27.74 17.15
C THR A 181 -14.48 28.84 17.17
N ASN A 182 -13.23 28.51 16.80
CA ASN A 182 -12.10 29.43 16.78
C ASN A 182 -11.46 29.56 15.39
N SER A 183 -10.89 30.74 15.11
CA SER A 183 -10.20 31.01 13.85
C SER A 183 -8.89 30.22 13.68
N ASP A 184 -8.39 29.60 14.74
CA ASP A 184 -7.14 28.83 14.75
C ASP A 184 -7.36 27.37 15.20
N MET A 185 -8.58 26.83 15.06
CA MET A 185 -8.85 25.38 15.23
C MET A 185 -7.97 24.54 14.28
N TYR A 186 -7.65 25.08 13.11
CA TYR A 186 -6.68 24.54 12.17
C TYR A 186 -5.98 25.67 11.41
N TRP A 187 -4.81 25.38 10.88
CA TRP A 187 -4.05 26.22 9.97
C TRP A 187 -4.09 25.62 8.57
N LYS A 188 -4.09 26.49 7.55
CA LYS A 188 -3.97 26.04 6.16
C LYS A 188 -2.51 25.71 5.88
N GLY A 189 -2.24 24.45 5.54
CA GLY A 189 -1.04 24.08 4.80
C GLY A 189 -1.31 24.16 3.29
N ASP A 190 -0.25 24.00 2.50
CA ASP A 190 -0.32 23.92 1.04
C ASP A 190 -1.01 22.62 0.57
N GLY A 191 -0.97 21.56 1.39
CA GLY A 191 -1.53 20.25 1.03
C GLY A 191 -2.52 19.65 2.03
N SER A 192 -2.84 20.32 3.14
CA SER A 192 -3.79 19.82 4.15
C SER A 192 -4.26 20.90 5.13
N LEU A 193 -5.31 20.58 5.90
CA LEU A 193 -5.67 21.35 7.10
C LEU A 193 -4.94 20.77 8.31
N VAL A 194 -4.02 21.55 8.90
CA VAL A 194 -3.23 21.15 10.07
C VAL A 194 -3.95 21.61 11.33
N TYR A 195 -4.56 20.70 12.07
CA TYR A 195 -5.38 21.03 13.23
C TYR A 195 -4.51 21.47 14.42
N ASN A 196 -5.00 22.43 15.21
CA ASN A 196 -4.29 22.95 16.36
C ASN A 196 -4.48 22.00 17.56
N PRO A 197 -3.42 21.37 18.09
CA PRO A 197 -3.54 20.41 19.20
C PRO A 197 -4.03 21.05 20.51
N PHE A 198 -4.06 22.37 20.61
CA PHE A 198 -4.54 23.10 21.79
C PHE A 198 -5.96 23.66 21.63
N ASP A 199 -6.58 23.48 20.47
CA ASP A 199 -8.00 23.75 20.33
C ASP A 199 -8.83 22.60 20.96
N PRO A 200 -9.87 22.91 21.77
CA PRO A 200 -10.68 21.88 22.42
C PRO A 200 -11.41 20.95 21.45
N ASP A 201 -11.83 21.44 20.29
CA ASP A 201 -12.54 20.65 19.29
C ASP A 201 -11.61 19.76 18.50
N ALA A 202 -10.43 20.26 18.14
CA ALA A 202 -9.38 19.44 17.55
C ALA A 202 -8.93 18.30 18.49
N THR A 203 -8.79 18.59 19.79
CA THR A 203 -8.49 17.57 20.81
C THR A 203 -9.68 16.61 21.02
N GLY A 204 -10.90 17.12 20.99
CA GLY A 204 -12.12 16.31 21.11
C GLY A 204 -12.29 15.31 19.98
N ILE A 205 -11.93 15.68 18.74
CA ILE A 205 -11.89 14.76 17.59
C ILE A 205 -10.87 13.65 17.83
N LEU A 206 -9.65 13.97 18.26
CA LEU A 206 -8.62 12.97 18.60
C LEU A 206 -9.13 11.96 19.64
N TYR A 207 -9.74 12.45 20.71
CA TYR A 207 -10.25 11.60 21.78
C TYR A 207 -11.44 10.75 21.35
N ALA A 208 -12.35 11.30 20.53
CA ALA A 208 -13.46 10.54 19.95
C ALA A 208 -12.96 9.40 19.04
N THR A 209 -11.90 9.62 18.26
CA THR A 209 -11.25 8.57 17.46
C THR A 209 -10.71 7.45 18.35
N ILE A 210 -9.98 7.80 19.42
CA ILE A 210 -9.40 6.83 20.37
C ILE A 210 -10.51 6.06 21.11
N ASP A 211 -11.51 6.77 21.62
CA ASP A 211 -12.66 6.17 22.31
C ASP A 211 -13.36 5.17 21.38
N ASN A 212 -13.59 5.53 20.11
CA ASN A 212 -14.21 4.61 19.17
C ASN A 212 -13.39 3.34 18.93
N ILE A 213 -12.06 3.42 18.86
CA ILE A 213 -11.20 2.23 18.73
C ILE A 213 -11.36 1.33 19.97
N ILE A 214 -11.22 1.89 21.17
CA ILE A 214 -11.28 1.16 22.45
C ILE A 214 -12.68 0.55 22.68
N GLU A 215 -13.73 1.24 22.23
CA GLU A 215 -15.11 0.81 22.37
C GLU A 215 -15.47 -0.29 21.37
N THR A 216 -15.11 -0.12 20.10
CA THR A 216 -15.43 -1.02 19.01
C THR A 216 -14.60 -2.31 19.06
N TYR A 217 -13.30 -2.20 19.32
CA TYR A 217 -12.33 -3.30 19.19
C TYR A 217 -11.89 -3.82 20.57
N LYS A 218 -12.81 -4.52 21.25
CA LYS A 218 -12.53 -5.09 22.58
C LYS A 218 -11.39 -6.11 22.51
N GLY A 219 -10.32 -5.85 23.25
CA GLY A 219 -9.11 -6.67 23.27
C GLY A 219 -8.03 -6.23 22.29
N ILE A 220 -8.21 -5.11 21.55
CA ILE A 220 -7.15 -4.58 20.68
C ILE A 220 -5.83 -4.39 21.43
N ASP A 221 -4.73 -4.82 20.81
CA ASP A 221 -3.41 -4.83 21.45
C ASP A 221 -2.70 -3.47 21.32
N TRP A 222 -2.89 -2.79 20.18
CA TRP A 222 -2.18 -1.57 19.83
C TRP A 222 -3.07 -0.49 19.23
N ILE A 223 -2.81 0.75 19.61
CA ILE A 223 -3.21 1.96 18.85
C ILE A 223 -1.99 2.46 18.10
N TYR A 224 -2.16 2.73 16.80
CA TYR A 224 -1.06 3.08 15.91
C TYR A 224 -1.26 4.49 15.34
N LEU A 225 -0.50 5.45 15.83
CA LEU A 225 -0.65 6.86 15.44
C LEU A 225 0.17 7.13 14.18
N TRP A 226 -0.50 7.49 13.10
CA TRP A 226 0.14 7.76 11.82
C TRP A 226 0.29 9.26 11.59
N LEU A 227 1.50 9.65 11.19
CA LEU A 227 1.77 10.98 10.69
C LEU A 227 1.25 11.10 9.26
N ASN A 228 0.30 12.01 9.04
CA ASN A 228 -0.27 12.26 7.73
C ASN A 228 0.80 12.71 6.73
N GLU A 229 0.74 12.18 5.52
CA GLU A 229 1.72 12.45 4.46
C GLU A 229 1.78 13.94 4.06
N HIS A 230 0.63 14.62 4.07
CA HIS A 230 0.43 15.95 3.52
C HIS A 230 0.50 17.08 4.56
N CYS A 231 0.53 16.76 5.86
CA CYS A 231 0.72 17.77 6.90
C CYS A 231 2.08 18.48 6.80
N MET A 232 3.03 17.87 6.09
CA MET A 232 4.36 18.39 5.78
C MET A 232 4.37 19.56 4.80
N PHE A 233 3.30 19.77 4.05
CA PHE A 233 3.24 20.77 3.00
C PHE A 233 2.74 22.11 3.55
N GLY A 234 3.67 23.04 3.78
CA GLY A 234 3.38 24.47 3.72
C GLY A 234 2.64 25.10 4.90
N VAL A 235 2.63 24.50 6.09
CA VAL A 235 2.14 25.21 7.27
C VAL A 235 3.04 26.41 7.58
N ASN A 236 2.45 27.59 7.74
CA ASN A 236 3.17 28.82 8.08
C ASN A 236 3.34 28.94 9.60
N PRO A 237 4.57 28.77 10.15
CA PRO A 237 4.79 28.83 11.59
C PRO A 237 4.51 30.21 12.18
N GLU A 238 4.76 31.30 11.45
CA GLU A 238 4.49 32.66 11.93
C GLU A 238 3.00 32.92 12.18
N ILE A 239 2.12 32.22 11.44
CA ILE A 239 0.68 32.27 11.66
C ILE A 239 0.31 31.38 12.86
N ALA A 240 0.81 30.14 12.87
CA ALA A 240 0.45 29.16 13.89
C ALA A 240 0.91 29.57 15.30
N LEU A 241 2.10 30.13 15.42
CA LEU A 241 2.70 30.58 16.69
C LEU A 241 2.09 31.87 17.24
N LYS A 242 1.07 32.46 16.60
CA LYS A 242 0.22 33.49 17.23
C LYS A 242 -0.70 32.90 18.29
N ASN A 243 -1.01 31.60 18.22
CA ASN A 243 -1.72 30.92 19.28
C ASN A 243 -0.81 30.79 20.51
N ARG A 244 -1.24 31.35 21.64
CA ARG A 244 -0.44 31.42 22.88
C ARG A 244 0.00 30.04 23.38
N TYR A 245 -0.88 29.04 23.35
CA TYR A 245 -0.57 27.71 23.86
C TYR A 245 0.40 26.95 22.95
N MET A 246 0.18 27.03 21.64
CA MET A 246 1.10 26.48 20.65
C MET A 246 2.48 27.15 20.74
N GLN A 247 2.52 28.48 20.89
CA GLN A 247 3.77 29.23 21.06
C GLN A 247 4.54 28.77 22.30
N GLN A 248 3.86 28.68 23.44
CA GLN A 248 4.49 28.24 24.69
C GLN A 248 5.07 26.83 24.54
N PHE A 249 4.27 25.89 24.03
CA PHE A 249 4.72 24.52 23.82
C PHE A 249 5.86 24.43 22.80
N TYR A 250 5.83 25.26 21.75
CA TYR A 250 6.89 25.38 20.77
C TYR A 250 8.21 25.82 21.40
N SER A 251 8.22 26.93 22.14
CA SER A 251 9.44 27.44 22.80
C SER A 251 10.06 26.46 23.79
N GLU A 252 9.25 25.62 24.43
CA GLU A 252 9.74 24.61 25.37
C GLU A 252 10.41 23.40 24.68
N ASN A 253 10.01 23.09 23.44
CA ASN A 253 10.31 21.82 22.77
C ASN A 253 11.08 21.94 21.44
N GLU A 254 11.15 23.12 20.82
CA GLU A 254 11.81 23.31 19.50
C GLU A 254 13.26 22.81 19.48
N LYS A 255 13.95 22.88 20.63
CA LYS A 255 15.33 22.39 20.82
C LYS A 255 15.54 20.92 20.44
N PHE A 256 14.50 20.10 20.43
CA PHE A 256 14.60 18.69 20.01
C PHE A 256 14.66 18.51 18.49
N TYR A 257 14.16 19.52 17.76
CA TYR A 257 13.99 19.51 16.30
C TYR A 257 14.94 20.49 15.60
N ASP A 258 15.88 21.08 16.33
CA ASP A 258 16.99 21.84 15.76
C ASP A 258 18.07 20.86 15.24
N LEU A 259 17.76 20.25 14.10
CA LEU A 259 18.55 19.20 13.46
C LEU A 259 18.98 19.65 12.06
N GLU A 260 20.14 19.17 11.62
CA GLU A 260 20.62 19.40 10.26
C GLU A 260 19.59 18.90 9.23
N GLY A 261 19.27 19.75 8.24
CA GLY A 261 18.28 19.44 7.19
C GLY A 261 16.81 19.74 7.56
N VAL A 262 16.51 20.15 8.79
CA VAL A 262 15.16 20.51 9.23
C VAL A 262 14.95 22.02 9.08
N ASN A 263 14.03 22.43 8.21
CA ASN A 263 13.62 23.84 8.08
C ASN A 263 12.60 24.24 9.16
N GLU A 264 12.28 25.54 9.26
CA GLU A 264 11.37 26.05 10.29
C GLU A 264 9.95 25.44 10.24
N SER A 265 9.41 25.16 9.05
CA SER A 265 8.12 24.47 8.91
C SER A 265 8.16 23.04 9.43
N LEU A 266 9.21 22.28 9.12
CA LEU A 266 9.40 20.92 9.62
C LEU A 266 9.69 20.91 11.12
N LYS A 267 10.44 21.89 11.64
CA LYS A 267 10.67 22.09 13.07
C LYS A 267 9.35 22.30 13.82
N PHE A 268 8.49 23.19 13.31
CA PHE A 268 7.14 23.39 13.81
C PHE A 268 6.32 22.09 13.78
N LEU A 269 6.35 21.35 12.68
CA LEU A 269 5.61 20.09 12.53
C LEU A 269 6.11 18.98 13.46
N GLY A 270 7.41 18.95 13.77
CA GLY A 270 7.97 18.08 14.80
C GLY A 270 7.33 18.33 16.16
N VAL A 271 7.30 19.61 16.59
CA VAL A 271 6.70 20.00 17.87
C VAL A 271 5.17 19.83 17.88
N TRP A 272 4.52 20.12 16.76
CA TRP A 272 3.09 19.87 16.58
C TRP A 272 2.75 18.37 16.70
N SER A 273 3.53 17.52 16.03
CA SER A 273 3.39 16.06 16.09
C SER A 273 3.60 15.55 17.52
N GLN A 274 4.63 16.07 18.20
CA GLN A 274 4.88 15.78 19.60
C GLN A 274 3.66 16.08 20.48
N ALA A 275 3.02 17.24 20.32
CA ALA A 275 1.85 17.63 21.10
C ALA A 275 0.67 16.66 20.89
N TYR A 276 0.39 16.27 19.64
CA TYR A 276 -0.67 15.29 19.33
C TYR A 276 -0.38 13.91 19.91
N ILE A 277 0.85 13.42 19.73
CA ILE A 277 1.25 12.10 20.22
C ILE A 277 1.20 12.05 21.75
N GLN A 278 1.66 13.10 22.44
CA GLN A 278 1.58 13.18 23.91
C GLN A 278 0.13 13.19 24.40
N LYS A 279 -0.76 13.96 23.77
CA LYS A 279 -2.20 13.97 24.12
C LYS A 279 -2.85 12.60 23.92
N ALA A 280 -2.57 11.95 22.79
CA ALA A 280 -3.06 10.60 22.53
C ALA A 280 -2.51 9.60 23.55
N TYR A 281 -1.22 9.67 23.87
CA TYR A 281 -0.55 8.83 24.85
C TYR A 281 -1.18 8.98 26.24
N ASP A 282 -1.31 10.20 26.74
CA ASP A 282 -1.89 10.48 28.06
C ASP A 282 -3.34 10.00 28.14
N TYR A 283 -4.12 10.22 27.09
CA TYR A 283 -5.52 9.80 27.03
C TYR A 283 -5.67 8.28 27.00
N VAL A 284 -4.87 7.57 26.20
CA VAL A 284 -4.84 6.10 26.18
C VAL A 284 -4.38 5.52 27.51
N ARG A 285 -3.35 6.10 28.14
CA ARG A 285 -2.87 5.66 29.46
C ARG A 285 -3.93 5.86 30.55
N LEU A 286 -4.74 6.91 30.46
CA LEU A 286 -5.87 7.13 31.37
C LEU A 286 -6.99 6.11 31.17
N LYS A 287 -7.35 5.81 29.91
CA LYS A 287 -8.59 5.08 29.56
C LYS A 287 -8.39 3.59 29.39
N ALA A 288 -7.25 3.18 28.86
CA ALA A 288 -6.91 1.79 28.55
C ALA A 288 -5.39 1.55 28.69
N PRO A 289 -4.82 1.61 29.91
CA PRO A 289 -3.38 1.55 30.14
C PRO A 289 -2.70 0.27 29.63
N GLY A 290 -3.45 -0.82 29.40
CA GLY A 290 -2.94 -2.07 28.84
C GLY A 290 -2.72 -2.05 27.33
N ILE A 291 -3.27 -1.07 26.60
CA ILE A 291 -3.07 -0.92 25.16
C ILE A 291 -1.70 -0.29 24.91
N LYS A 292 -0.94 -0.86 23.97
CA LYS A 292 0.37 -0.35 23.57
C LYS A 292 0.22 0.69 22.46
N ILE A 293 1.22 1.55 22.32
CA ILE A 293 1.18 2.64 21.34
C ILE A 293 2.39 2.54 20.43
N ALA A 294 2.12 2.58 19.13
CA ALA A 294 3.14 2.74 18.11
C ALA A 294 2.92 4.05 17.35
N ILE A 295 3.98 4.63 16.83
CA ILE A 295 3.91 5.75 15.87
C ILE A 295 4.51 5.34 14.54
N GLY A 296 3.88 5.78 13.44
CA GLY A 296 4.24 5.42 12.09
C GLY A 296 4.12 6.62 11.15
N GLY A 297 4.67 6.47 9.95
CA GLY A 297 4.61 7.49 8.92
C GLY A 297 5.42 7.12 7.71
N TRP A 298 5.29 7.94 6.67
CA TRP A 298 6.04 7.82 5.44
C TRP A 298 7.51 8.15 5.64
N GLY A 299 8.41 7.37 5.02
CA GLY A 299 9.84 7.46 5.29
C GLY A 299 10.65 8.32 4.35
N SER A 300 10.03 9.18 3.53
CA SER A 300 10.82 10.09 2.69
C SER A 300 11.63 11.07 3.54
N GLU A 301 12.69 11.62 2.93
CA GLU A 301 13.57 12.60 3.58
C GLU A 301 12.86 13.91 3.98
N SER A 302 11.59 14.12 3.62
CA SER A 302 10.79 15.28 4.04
C SER A 302 9.66 14.92 5.03
N GLN A 303 9.58 13.67 5.48
CA GLN A 303 8.45 13.15 6.27
C GLN A 303 8.91 12.63 7.64
N MET A 304 8.45 11.46 8.06
CA MET A 304 8.66 10.92 9.41
C MET A 304 10.16 10.75 9.74
N ALA A 305 10.99 10.42 8.73
CA ALA A 305 12.41 10.17 8.90
C ALA A 305 13.16 11.32 9.62
N LEU A 306 12.83 12.58 9.31
CA LEU A 306 13.49 13.74 9.93
C LEU A 306 13.01 14.01 11.36
N LEU A 307 11.78 13.61 11.69
CA LEU A 307 11.16 13.92 12.97
C LEU A 307 11.48 12.89 14.05
N LEU A 308 11.77 11.64 13.68
CA LEU A 308 11.99 10.53 14.62
C LEU A 308 13.11 10.82 15.63
N ARG A 309 14.20 11.48 15.23
CA ARG A 309 15.30 11.82 16.16
C ARG A 309 14.88 12.84 17.22
N GLY A 310 14.03 13.80 16.86
CA GLY A 310 13.47 14.77 17.82
C GLY A 310 12.43 14.10 18.72
N LEU A 311 11.55 13.29 18.13
CA LEU A 311 10.52 12.53 18.85
C LEU A 311 11.12 11.53 19.84
N ASP A 312 12.25 10.87 19.51
CA ASP A 312 12.92 9.93 20.41
C ASP A 312 13.38 10.61 21.71
N LYS A 313 13.82 11.87 21.63
CA LYS A 313 14.22 12.67 22.80
C LYS A 313 13.02 13.18 23.59
N ALA A 314 11.89 13.42 22.92
CA ALA A 314 10.76 14.14 23.47
C ALA A 314 9.62 13.26 23.99
N LEU A 315 9.51 12.01 23.50
CA LEU A 315 8.40 11.11 23.80
C LEU A 315 8.77 10.02 24.82
N PRO A 316 7.79 9.51 25.60
CA PRO A 316 7.96 8.34 26.47
C PRO A 316 8.61 7.16 25.74
N GLN A 317 9.50 6.43 26.44
CA GLN A 317 10.32 5.36 25.86
C GLN A 317 9.53 4.07 25.55
N ASP A 318 8.33 3.92 26.12
CA ASP A 318 7.43 2.79 25.87
C ASP A 318 6.58 2.94 24.61
N ILE A 319 6.72 4.06 23.88
CA ILE A 319 6.15 4.24 22.55
C ILE A 319 7.08 3.59 21.52
N THR A 320 6.56 2.62 20.78
CA THR A 320 7.27 1.95 19.69
C THR A 320 7.32 2.82 18.45
N PHE A 321 8.50 2.91 17.82
CA PHE A 321 8.70 3.72 16.63
C PHE A 321 8.69 2.85 15.38
N SER A 322 8.17 3.39 14.29
CA SER A 322 8.17 2.71 13.00
C SER A 322 8.09 3.69 11.85
N MET A 323 8.40 3.22 10.64
CA MET A 323 8.36 4.02 9.43
C MET A 323 8.33 3.14 8.19
N LEU A 324 7.57 3.57 7.17
CA LEU A 324 7.68 3.02 5.82
C LEU A 324 9.10 3.20 5.30
N ASN A 325 9.70 2.15 4.75
CA ASN A 325 11.02 2.28 4.15
C ASN A 325 11.00 3.33 3.02
N PRO A 326 12.06 4.16 2.87
CA PRO A 326 12.03 5.32 1.98
C PRO A 326 11.85 4.95 0.50
N ASP A 327 11.31 5.90 -0.28
CA ASP A 327 11.14 5.83 -1.73
C ASP A 327 10.44 4.53 -2.18
N GLN A 328 9.29 4.25 -1.54
CA GLN A 328 8.47 3.05 -1.78
C GLN A 328 9.28 1.74 -1.68
N GLY A 329 10.20 1.70 -0.72
CA GLY A 329 11.04 0.55 -0.42
C GLY A 329 12.22 0.37 -1.38
N LYS A 330 12.58 1.37 -2.18
CA LYS A 330 13.85 1.36 -2.93
C LYS A 330 15.05 1.37 -1.99
N PHE A 331 14.92 2.01 -0.83
CA PHE A 331 15.95 2.04 0.20
C PHE A 331 15.47 1.35 1.46
N GLY A 332 16.39 0.71 2.19
CA GLY A 332 16.13 0.27 3.56
C GLY A 332 15.98 1.44 4.52
N HIS A 333 15.59 1.14 5.76
CA HIS A 333 15.47 2.16 6.80
C HIS A 333 16.80 2.91 7.05
N PRO A 334 16.77 4.20 7.45
CA PRO A 334 17.96 4.99 7.71
C PRO A 334 18.87 4.42 8.81
N ALA A 335 20.17 4.69 8.74
CA ALA A 335 21.16 4.19 9.70
C ALA A 335 20.89 4.59 11.16
N PHE A 336 20.23 5.73 11.39
CA PHE A 336 19.96 6.23 12.74
C PHE A 336 18.93 5.41 13.52
N PHE A 337 18.18 4.52 12.86
CA PHE A 337 17.29 3.59 13.55
C PHE A 337 18.07 2.73 14.56
N SER A 338 19.31 2.34 14.24
CA SER A 338 20.17 1.58 15.15
C SER A 338 20.48 2.34 16.45
N GLU A 339 20.50 3.68 16.41
CA GLU A 339 20.71 4.52 17.59
C GLU A 339 19.44 4.62 18.45
N ILE A 340 18.28 4.78 17.81
CA ILE A 340 16.97 4.83 18.51
C ILE A 340 16.65 3.46 19.13
N ALA A 341 16.94 2.37 18.42
CA ALA A 341 16.69 0.99 18.85
C ALA A 341 17.47 0.58 20.11
N LYS A 342 18.49 1.36 20.53
CA LYS A 342 19.18 1.15 21.81
C LYS A 342 18.31 1.50 23.02
N ASN A 343 17.32 2.38 22.83
CA ASN A 343 16.55 2.98 23.92
C ASN A 343 15.07 2.55 23.93
N ARG A 344 14.51 2.22 22.76
CA ARG A 344 13.09 1.83 22.61
C ARG A 344 12.89 0.80 21.49
N ASP A 345 11.71 0.20 21.45
CA ASP A 345 11.32 -0.68 20.35
C ASP A 345 11.22 0.10 19.02
N VAL A 346 11.81 -0.47 17.96
CA VAL A 346 11.74 0.08 16.60
C VAL A 346 11.38 -1.00 15.58
N TRP A 347 10.48 -0.68 14.66
CA TRP A 347 10.08 -1.55 13.54
C TRP A 347 10.38 -0.90 12.19
N ALA A 348 11.05 -1.62 11.30
CA ALA A 348 11.15 -1.20 9.89
C ALA A 348 9.94 -1.72 9.11
N ILE A 349 9.44 -0.94 8.16
CA ILE A 349 8.30 -1.35 7.32
C ILE A 349 8.75 -1.44 5.85
N PRO A 350 9.41 -2.55 5.44
CA PRO A 350 9.73 -2.78 4.03
C PRO A 350 8.47 -2.92 3.17
N TRP A 351 8.59 -2.48 1.92
CA TRP A 351 7.53 -2.56 0.92
C TRP A 351 7.63 -3.87 0.16
N LEU A 352 6.64 -4.75 0.33
CA LEU A 352 6.58 -6.01 -0.43
C LEU A 352 6.27 -5.74 -1.91
N GLU A 353 5.76 -4.56 -2.21
CA GLU A 353 5.46 -4.03 -3.54
C GLU A 353 5.29 -2.51 -3.45
N SER A 354 5.29 -1.82 -4.58
CA SER A 354 4.99 -0.39 -4.71
C SER A 354 3.60 -0.20 -5.33
N ASP A 355 2.90 0.83 -4.86
CA ASP A 355 1.61 1.27 -5.39
C ASP A 355 1.72 1.98 -6.77
N ALA A 356 2.95 2.24 -7.25
CA ALA A 356 3.21 2.79 -8.58
C ALA A 356 3.25 1.73 -9.70
N SER A 357 3.17 0.44 -9.36
CA SER A 357 3.35 -0.68 -10.29
C SER A 357 2.37 -1.85 -10.05
N LEU A 358 1.17 -1.58 -9.54
CA LEU A 358 0.25 -2.62 -9.06
C LEU A 358 -0.33 -3.51 -10.15
N TRP A 359 -0.20 -3.24 -11.44
CA TRP A 359 -0.69 -4.15 -12.49
C TRP A 359 0.36 -5.15 -12.99
N HIS A 360 1.56 -5.09 -12.43
CA HIS A 360 2.69 -5.91 -12.85
C HIS A 360 3.23 -6.72 -11.67
N LEU A 361 3.89 -7.84 -11.98
CA LEU A 361 4.73 -8.51 -11.00
C LEU A 361 5.90 -7.60 -10.64
N GLN A 362 6.22 -7.53 -9.36
CA GLN A 362 7.27 -6.65 -8.84
C GLN A 362 8.30 -7.48 -8.07
N PRO A 363 9.26 -8.13 -8.75
CA PRO A 363 10.32 -8.87 -8.08
C PRO A 363 11.08 -7.98 -7.10
N ARG A 364 11.13 -8.37 -5.83
CA ARG A 364 11.82 -7.66 -4.75
C ARG A 364 12.56 -8.61 -3.79
N VAL A 365 12.90 -9.82 -4.22
CA VAL A 365 13.56 -10.82 -3.36
C VAL A 365 14.91 -10.29 -2.86
N ASP A 366 15.70 -9.68 -3.74
CA ASP A 366 17.01 -9.11 -3.38
C ASP A 366 16.88 -7.93 -2.41
N ASP A 367 15.91 -7.03 -2.67
CA ASP A 367 15.64 -5.85 -1.84
C ASP A 367 15.18 -6.28 -0.44
N LEU A 368 14.19 -7.18 -0.36
CA LEU A 368 13.61 -7.63 0.90
C LEU A 368 14.62 -8.42 1.73
N ARG A 369 15.41 -9.29 1.10
CA ARG A 369 16.55 -9.94 1.75
C ARG A 369 17.48 -8.90 2.37
N SER A 370 17.92 -7.92 1.57
CA SER A 370 18.86 -6.89 2.02
C SER A 370 18.30 -6.07 3.18
N GLN A 371 17.05 -5.62 3.05
CA GLN A 371 16.40 -4.73 4.02
C GLN A 371 16.09 -5.43 5.34
N VAL A 372 15.58 -6.67 5.32
CA VAL A 372 15.30 -7.43 6.54
C VAL A 372 16.59 -7.83 7.26
N LYS A 373 17.64 -8.21 6.52
CA LYS A 373 18.97 -8.46 7.11
C LYS A 373 19.57 -7.19 7.72
N LYS A 374 19.41 -6.04 7.07
CA LYS A 374 19.82 -4.74 7.64
C LYS A 374 19.08 -4.46 8.95
N ALA A 375 17.78 -4.76 9.02
CA ALA A 375 17.01 -4.56 10.25
C ALA A 375 17.54 -5.40 11.41
N SER A 376 18.00 -6.63 11.13
CA SER A 376 18.64 -7.48 12.13
C SER A 376 20.01 -6.94 12.55
N ALA A 377 20.83 -6.52 11.57
CA ALA A 377 22.14 -5.93 11.82
C ALA A 377 22.06 -4.66 12.70
N ASP A 378 21.01 -3.87 12.48
CA ASP A 378 20.70 -2.66 13.27
C ASP A 378 19.95 -2.96 14.58
N LYS A 379 19.72 -4.23 14.90
CA LYS A 379 19.06 -4.72 16.11
C LYS A 379 17.65 -4.18 16.32
N LEU A 380 16.89 -4.01 15.23
CA LEU A 380 15.49 -3.61 15.32
C LEU A 380 14.64 -4.73 15.92
N ASN A 381 13.61 -4.36 16.67
CA ASN A 381 12.74 -5.29 17.40
C ASN A 381 11.75 -5.99 16.46
N GLY A 382 11.49 -5.40 15.29
CA GLY A 382 10.50 -5.92 14.37
C GLY A 382 10.66 -5.47 12.93
N VAL A 383 9.98 -6.21 12.06
CA VAL A 383 9.78 -5.87 10.65
C VAL A 383 8.32 -6.10 10.29
N ILE A 384 7.76 -5.21 9.47
CA ILE A 384 6.35 -5.26 9.05
C ILE A 384 6.28 -5.10 7.52
N GLY A 385 5.71 -6.05 6.79
CA GLY A 385 5.56 -5.92 5.34
C GLY A 385 4.32 -5.12 4.96
N ILE A 386 4.47 -3.93 4.36
CA ILE A 386 3.34 -3.21 3.73
C ILE A 386 3.03 -3.81 2.36
N HIS A 387 1.74 -4.01 2.08
CA HIS A 387 1.28 -4.50 0.79
C HIS A 387 -0.22 -4.25 0.53
N TRP A 388 -0.65 -4.56 -0.69
CA TRP A 388 -2.04 -4.55 -1.15
C TRP A 388 -2.47 -5.95 -1.60
N ARG A 389 -1.69 -6.54 -2.51
CA ARG A 389 -1.99 -7.79 -3.19
C ARG A 389 -1.55 -9.00 -2.37
N THR A 390 -1.92 -10.19 -2.80
CA THR A 390 -1.57 -11.44 -2.09
C THR A 390 -0.94 -12.48 -3.02
N GLU A 391 -1.58 -12.76 -4.16
CA GLU A 391 -1.09 -13.76 -5.13
C GLU A 391 0.21 -13.30 -5.81
N GLU A 392 0.23 -12.08 -6.35
CA GLU A 392 1.33 -11.50 -7.13
C GLU A 392 2.62 -11.30 -6.33
N ILE A 393 2.48 -11.12 -5.03
CA ILE A 393 3.60 -10.84 -4.13
C ILE A 393 4.02 -12.05 -3.31
N ARG A 394 3.50 -13.26 -3.61
CA ARG A 394 3.76 -14.44 -2.78
C ARG A 394 5.24 -14.68 -2.55
N GLU A 395 6.06 -14.59 -3.60
CA GLU A 395 7.51 -14.74 -3.51
C GLU A 395 8.18 -13.68 -2.61
N ASN A 396 7.74 -12.43 -2.75
CA ASN A 396 8.22 -11.32 -1.93
C ASN A 396 7.84 -11.52 -0.45
N PHE A 397 6.59 -11.91 -0.20
CA PHE A 397 6.08 -12.22 1.13
C PHE A 397 6.84 -13.39 1.76
N GLU A 398 7.01 -14.50 1.05
CA GLU A 398 7.77 -15.66 1.54
C GLU A 398 9.24 -15.31 1.82
N THR A 399 9.87 -14.49 0.97
CA THR A 399 11.23 -13.98 1.20
C THR A 399 11.31 -13.14 2.47
N PHE A 400 10.41 -12.16 2.59
CA PHE A 400 10.30 -11.30 3.77
C PHE A 400 10.17 -12.15 5.04
N MET A 401 9.29 -13.16 5.02
CA MET A 401 9.03 -14.04 6.15
C MET A 401 10.21 -14.95 6.48
N PHE A 402 10.87 -15.51 5.46
CA PHE A 402 12.03 -16.35 5.67
C PHE A 402 13.13 -15.60 6.43
N PHE A 403 13.46 -14.37 6.02
CA PHE A 403 14.48 -13.56 6.71
C PHE A 403 13.98 -12.97 8.04
N ALA A 404 12.68 -12.72 8.19
CA ALA A 404 12.11 -12.29 9.47
C ALA A 404 12.17 -13.41 10.54
N GLN A 405 12.12 -14.67 10.12
CA GLN A 405 12.29 -15.82 11.00
C GLN A 405 13.76 -16.23 11.17
N ASN A 406 14.57 -16.07 10.12
CA ASN A 406 15.96 -16.55 10.04
C ASN A 406 16.90 -15.40 9.65
N PRO A 407 17.06 -14.35 10.48
CA PRO A 407 17.79 -13.15 10.11
C PRO A 407 19.29 -13.38 9.80
N ASP A 408 19.89 -14.42 10.38
CA ASP A 408 21.29 -14.81 10.14
C ASP A 408 21.49 -15.64 8.86
N SER A 409 20.41 -15.99 8.17
CA SER A 409 20.49 -16.85 7.00
C SER A 409 21.42 -16.26 5.93
N THR A 410 22.26 -17.13 5.37
CA THR A 410 23.21 -16.79 4.30
C THR A 410 22.65 -17.03 2.90
N ASN A 411 21.40 -17.50 2.78
CA ASN A 411 20.76 -17.75 1.49
C ASN A 411 20.83 -16.49 0.61
N SER A 412 21.33 -16.69 -0.61
CA SER A 412 21.38 -15.68 -1.66
C SER A 412 20.02 -15.53 -2.34
N THR A 413 19.85 -14.49 -3.18
CA THR A 413 18.63 -14.33 -4.00
C THR A 413 18.44 -15.53 -4.91
N SER A 414 19.53 -16.06 -5.49
CA SER A 414 19.48 -17.27 -6.31
C SER A 414 19.02 -18.50 -5.53
N ASP A 415 19.42 -18.65 -4.27
CA ASP A 415 18.96 -19.76 -3.43
C ASP A 415 17.45 -19.65 -3.16
N ILE A 416 16.97 -18.43 -2.84
CA ILE A 416 15.54 -18.18 -2.62
C ILE A 416 14.71 -18.48 -3.87
N TYR A 417 15.11 -17.95 -5.04
CA TYR A 417 14.43 -18.24 -6.30
C TYR A 417 14.42 -19.73 -6.64
N LYS A 418 15.53 -20.43 -6.37
CA LYS A 418 15.64 -21.87 -6.62
C LYS A 418 14.66 -22.66 -5.77
N ASP A 419 14.58 -22.36 -4.47
CA ASP A 419 13.66 -23.02 -3.55
C ASP A 419 12.20 -22.69 -3.91
N TYR A 420 11.89 -21.42 -4.19
CA TYR A 420 10.55 -20.98 -4.61
C TYR A 420 10.10 -21.69 -5.89
N CYS A 421 10.97 -21.77 -6.90
CA CYS A 421 10.67 -22.45 -8.14
C CYS A 421 10.51 -23.96 -7.96
N ALA A 422 11.34 -24.60 -7.13
CA ALA A 422 11.23 -26.03 -6.87
C ALA A 422 9.86 -26.40 -6.28
N VAL A 423 9.36 -25.58 -5.35
CA VAL A 423 8.06 -25.78 -4.71
C VAL A 423 6.91 -25.50 -5.68
N ASN A 424 6.91 -24.33 -6.33
CA ASN A 424 5.72 -23.86 -7.07
C ASN A 424 5.66 -24.33 -8.53
N PHE A 425 6.81 -24.60 -9.15
CA PHE A 425 6.94 -24.89 -10.58
C PHE A 425 7.69 -26.20 -10.87
N GLY A 426 8.31 -26.82 -9.85
CA GLY A 426 9.02 -28.10 -9.94
C GLY A 426 10.53 -28.00 -10.13
N ASN A 427 11.23 -29.13 -9.96
CA ASN A 427 12.70 -29.19 -9.98
C ASN A 427 13.34 -28.70 -11.29
N TYR A 428 12.67 -28.91 -12.42
CA TYR A 428 13.17 -28.42 -13.71
C TYR A 428 13.14 -26.88 -13.75
N ALA A 429 12.05 -26.27 -13.29
CA ALA A 429 11.97 -24.80 -13.17
C ALA A 429 12.98 -24.25 -12.15
N ALA A 430 13.26 -24.99 -11.07
CA ALA A 430 14.33 -24.61 -10.14
C ALA A 430 15.72 -24.52 -10.80
N GLU A 431 15.99 -25.33 -11.83
CA GLU A 431 17.25 -25.31 -12.57
C GLU A 431 17.26 -24.28 -13.70
N TYR A 432 16.16 -24.13 -14.44
CA TYR A 432 16.13 -23.38 -15.70
C TYR A 432 15.39 -22.02 -15.63
N LEU A 433 14.36 -21.91 -14.78
CA LEU A 433 13.60 -20.65 -14.62
C LEU A 433 14.19 -19.78 -13.51
N SER A 434 14.58 -20.38 -12.38
CA SER A 434 15.10 -19.63 -11.23
C SER A 434 16.30 -18.72 -11.54
N PRO A 435 17.29 -19.10 -12.39
CA PRO A 435 18.41 -18.22 -12.70
C PRO A 435 17.99 -16.99 -13.52
N VAL A 436 16.97 -17.14 -14.36
CA VAL A 436 16.43 -16.05 -15.19
C VAL A 436 15.68 -15.05 -14.31
N LEU A 437 14.83 -15.53 -13.40
CA LEU A 437 14.12 -14.67 -12.45
C LEU A 437 15.09 -13.94 -11.52
N ALA A 438 16.04 -14.66 -10.91
CA ALA A 438 17.05 -14.09 -10.03
C ALA A 438 17.91 -13.02 -10.73
N LYS A 439 18.30 -13.28 -11.99
CA LYS A 439 19.03 -12.30 -12.82
C LYS A 439 18.25 -10.99 -12.90
N TYR A 440 16.97 -11.03 -13.25
CA TYR A 440 16.15 -9.83 -13.48
C TYR A 440 15.70 -9.10 -12.22
N ASP A 441 15.60 -9.77 -11.09
CA ASP A 441 15.39 -9.12 -9.79
C ASP A 441 16.65 -8.38 -9.33
N VAL A 442 17.80 -9.06 -9.31
CA VAL A 442 19.08 -8.48 -8.82
C VAL A 442 19.50 -7.26 -9.64
N ASN A 443 19.30 -7.28 -10.96
CA ASN A 443 19.62 -6.13 -11.81
C ASN A 443 18.51 -5.07 -11.87
N GLY A 444 17.35 -5.34 -11.27
CA GLY A 444 16.22 -4.42 -11.18
C GLY A 444 15.56 -4.06 -12.52
N ILE A 445 15.76 -4.85 -13.59
CA ILE A 445 15.25 -4.53 -14.94
C ILE A 445 13.73 -4.40 -14.96
N LEU A 446 13.02 -5.26 -14.21
CA LEU A 446 11.56 -5.31 -14.19
C LEU A 446 10.94 -4.46 -13.06
N LYS A 447 11.75 -3.66 -12.35
CA LYS A 447 11.24 -2.74 -11.33
C LYS A 447 10.58 -1.51 -12.02
N GLN A 448 9.60 -0.91 -11.34
CA GLN A 448 8.99 0.38 -11.69
C GLN A 448 8.29 0.44 -13.07
N ILE A 449 7.65 -0.65 -13.51
CA ILE A 449 6.75 -0.59 -14.67
C ILE A 449 5.47 0.16 -14.24
N ALA A 450 5.23 1.33 -14.82
CA ALA A 450 4.22 2.27 -14.31
C ALA A 450 2.78 1.73 -14.44
N SER A 451 2.05 1.72 -13.32
CA SER A 451 0.61 1.48 -13.20
C SER A 451 0.13 2.08 -11.87
N GLU A 452 0.24 3.41 -11.78
CA GLU A 452 0.00 4.19 -10.56
C GLU A 452 -1.49 4.28 -10.23
N GLU A 453 -2.05 3.27 -9.54
CA GLU A 453 -3.50 3.13 -9.33
C GLU A 453 -4.17 4.35 -8.68
N TYR A 454 -3.42 5.26 -8.06
CA TYR A 454 -3.91 6.51 -7.48
C TYR A 454 -4.21 7.64 -8.51
N TYR A 455 -3.89 7.47 -9.80
CA TYR A 455 -4.17 8.46 -10.85
C TYR A 455 -5.02 7.88 -11.99
N ALA A 456 -5.70 8.77 -12.73
CA ALA A 456 -6.32 8.39 -14.00
C ALA A 456 -5.26 7.85 -14.98
N TYR A 457 -5.65 6.90 -15.83
CA TYR A 457 -4.73 6.28 -16.78
C TYR A 457 -4.17 7.29 -17.78
N THR A 458 -2.90 7.11 -18.12
CA THR A 458 -2.25 7.78 -19.26
C THR A 458 -1.49 6.75 -20.09
N PRO A 459 -1.24 7.01 -21.39
CA PRO A 459 -0.42 6.14 -22.23
C PRO A 459 1.04 5.95 -21.77
N ALA A 460 1.50 6.67 -20.73
CA ALA A 460 2.81 6.43 -20.13
C ALA A 460 2.85 5.11 -19.33
N TRP A 461 1.71 4.62 -18.87
CA TRP A 461 1.61 3.39 -18.08
C TRP A 461 1.89 2.14 -18.93
N GLY A 462 2.52 1.15 -18.32
CA GLY A 462 2.85 -0.13 -18.96
C GLY A 462 3.91 -0.05 -20.06
N LYS A 463 4.47 1.13 -20.35
CA LYS A 463 5.48 1.29 -21.39
C LYS A 463 6.79 0.61 -20.98
N LEU A 464 7.29 -0.25 -21.85
CA LEU A 464 8.51 -1.01 -21.66
C LEU A 464 9.67 -0.44 -22.47
N SER A 465 10.86 -0.46 -21.89
CA SER A 465 12.11 -0.31 -22.62
C SER A 465 12.43 -1.58 -23.42
N GLN A 466 13.36 -1.49 -24.39
CA GLN A 466 13.80 -2.68 -25.13
C GLN A 466 14.40 -3.75 -24.23
N VAL A 467 15.08 -3.34 -23.15
CA VAL A 467 15.68 -4.27 -22.17
C VAL A 467 14.58 -5.00 -21.40
N GLN A 468 13.50 -4.31 -21.01
CA GLN A 468 12.34 -4.93 -20.35
C GLN A 468 11.56 -5.84 -21.28
N LEU A 469 11.35 -5.45 -22.54
CA LEU A 469 10.74 -6.31 -23.56
C LEU A 469 11.52 -7.62 -23.72
N ASN A 470 12.84 -7.54 -23.83
CA ASN A 470 13.70 -8.72 -23.93
C ASN A 470 13.61 -9.59 -22.67
N ALA A 471 13.56 -8.97 -21.49
CA ALA A 471 13.43 -9.69 -20.22
C ALA A 471 12.11 -10.46 -20.11
N CYS A 472 10.97 -9.83 -20.41
CA CYS A 472 9.67 -10.52 -20.42
C CYS A 472 9.67 -11.70 -21.39
N ASN A 473 10.23 -11.53 -22.60
CA ASN A 473 10.31 -12.61 -23.59
C ASN A 473 11.23 -13.75 -23.15
N GLU A 474 12.40 -13.45 -22.56
CA GLU A 474 13.33 -14.46 -22.04
C GLU A 474 12.67 -15.28 -20.91
N ILE A 475 11.92 -14.63 -20.02
CA ILE A 475 11.17 -15.31 -18.96
C ILE A 475 10.06 -16.19 -19.54
N ILE A 476 9.27 -15.70 -20.50
CA ILE A 476 8.21 -16.51 -21.16
C ILE A 476 8.82 -17.74 -21.82
N GLN A 477 9.96 -17.61 -22.51
CA GLN A 477 10.66 -18.75 -23.11
C GLN A 477 11.11 -19.78 -22.07
N ALA A 478 11.63 -19.33 -20.92
CA ALA A 478 12.00 -20.22 -19.83
C ALA A 478 10.78 -20.95 -19.23
N ILE A 479 9.64 -20.26 -19.12
CA ILE A 479 8.37 -20.86 -18.67
C ILE A 479 7.87 -21.91 -19.67
N ASP A 480 7.96 -21.64 -20.97
CA ASP A 480 7.55 -22.58 -22.02
C ASP A 480 8.37 -23.87 -21.96
N LEU A 481 9.69 -23.77 -21.80
CA LEU A 481 10.57 -24.93 -21.59
C LEU A 481 10.17 -25.74 -20.35
N CYS A 482 9.83 -25.06 -19.25
CA CYS A 482 9.39 -25.73 -18.03
C CYS A 482 8.03 -26.44 -18.22
N THR A 483 7.14 -25.83 -18.99
CA THR A 483 5.81 -26.38 -19.31
C THR A 483 5.91 -27.63 -20.18
N GLU A 484 6.83 -27.66 -21.14
CA GLU A 484 7.09 -28.83 -22.00
C GLU A 484 7.67 -30.03 -21.23
N ASN A 485 8.29 -29.79 -20.07
CA ASN A 485 8.88 -30.84 -19.24
C ASN A 485 7.86 -31.58 -18.33
N LYS A 486 6.57 -31.58 -18.72
CA LYS A 486 5.48 -32.34 -18.09
C LYS A 486 5.40 -32.13 -16.57
N PRO A 487 5.24 -30.88 -16.10
CA PRO A 487 4.97 -30.59 -14.70
C PRO A 487 3.67 -31.29 -14.24
N ASN A 488 3.49 -31.42 -12.93
CA ASN A 488 2.19 -31.85 -12.41
C ASN A 488 1.12 -30.76 -12.64
N GLU A 489 -0.14 -31.08 -12.38
CA GLU A 489 -1.26 -30.16 -12.67
C GLU A 489 -1.17 -28.81 -11.95
N GLU A 490 -0.80 -28.81 -10.66
CA GLU A 490 -0.65 -27.57 -9.88
C GLU A 490 0.52 -26.72 -10.39
N GLN A 491 1.66 -27.35 -10.69
CA GLN A 491 2.83 -26.71 -11.27
C GLN A 491 2.54 -26.12 -12.66
N LEU A 492 1.79 -26.86 -13.49
CA LEU A 492 1.35 -26.40 -14.80
C LEU A 492 0.49 -25.14 -14.66
N GLN A 493 -0.52 -25.17 -13.79
CA GLN A 493 -1.36 -24.02 -13.53
C GLN A 493 -0.48 -22.83 -13.07
N ASN A 494 0.46 -23.03 -12.15
CA ASN A 494 1.33 -21.95 -11.67
C ASN A 494 2.22 -21.37 -12.79
N LEU A 495 2.75 -22.21 -13.68
CA LEU A 495 3.51 -21.75 -14.85
C LEU A 495 2.63 -20.95 -15.82
N GLU A 496 1.39 -21.40 -16.09
CA GLU A 496 0.43 -20.68 -16.92
C GLU A 496 0.06 -19.31 -16.35
N TRP A 497 -0.12 -19.23 -15.03
CA TRP A 497 -0.37 -17.97 -14.33
C TRP A 497 0.82 -17.01 -14.41
N LEU A 498 2.05 -17.53 -14.22
CA LEU A 498 3.25 -16.72 -14.33
C LEU A 498 3.42 -16.19 -15.76
N LYS A 499 3.17 -17.04 -16.76
CA LYS A 499 3.20 -16.66 -18.18
C LYS A 499 2.19 -15.56 -18.48
N ALA A 500 0.93 -15.71 -18.03
CA ALA A 500 -0.13 -14.73 -18.25
C ALA A 500 0.20 -13.34 -17.68
N ASN A 501 0.91 -13.26 -16.55
CA ASN A 501 1.37 -11.99 -15.99
C ASN A 501 2.37 -11.25 -16.91
N TYR A 502 3.32 -11.98 -17.50
CA TYR A 502 4.29 -11.40 -18.44
C TYR A 502 3.68 -11.13 -19.82
N GLU A 503 2.79 -12.00 -20.30
CA GLU A 503 2.04 -11.77 -21.54
C GLU A 503 1.14 -10.53 -21.43
N PHE A 504 0.44 -10.36 -20.30
CA PHE A 504 -0.29 -9.13 -20.02
C PHE A 504 0.62 -7.91 -20.07
N THR A 505 1.80 -7.97 -19.45
CA THR A 505 2.76 -6.87 -19.43
C THR A 505 3.20 -6.46 -20.84
N LEU A 506 3.46 -7.43 -21.73
CA LEU A 506 3.76 -7.19 -23.15
C LEU A 506 2.55 -6.64 -23.94
N LEU A 507 1.35 -7.17 -23.69
CA LEU A 507 0.13 -6.71 -24.33
C LEU A 507 -0.25 -5.29 -23.90
N PHE A 508 -0.02 -4.94 -22.64
CA PHE A 508 -0.30 -3.63 -22.10
C PHE A 508 0.62 -2.56 -22.69
N ASP A 509 1.92 -2.84 -22.89
CA ASP A 509 2.82 -1.96 -23.65
C ASP A 509 2.27 -1.65 -25.05
N ASN A 510 1.84 -2.69 -25.78
CA ASN A 510 1.26 -2.55 -27.12
C ASN A 510 -0.03 -1.71 -27.11
N VAL A 511 -0.91 -1.95 -26.14
CA VAL A 511 -2.16 -1.19 -25.96
C VAL A 511 -1.86 0.27 -25.64
N SER A 512 -0.96 0.55 -24.69
CA SER A 512 -0.58 1.92 -24.33
C SER A 512 0.02 2.69 -25.51
N ARG A 513 0.93 2.08 -26.27
CA ARG A 513 1.48 2.68 -27.50
C ARG A 513 0.43 2.93 -28.58
N GLY A 514 -0.56 2.05 -28.70
CA GLY A 514 -1.64 2.21 -29.68
C GLY A 514 -2.71 3.24 -29.28
N LEU A 515 -2.87 3.50 -27.98
CA LEU A 515 -3.75 4.57 -27.46
C LEU A 515 -3.11 5.95 -27.60
N GLU A 516 -1.78 6.03 -27.48
CA GLU A 516 -1.02 7.28 -27.40
C GLU A 516 -1.30 8.29 -28.55
N PRO A 517 -1.36 7.90 -29.84
CA PRO A 517 -1.63 8.87 -30.91
C PRO A 517 -2.98 9.59 -30.74
N ALA A 518 -4.03 8.84 -30.41
CA ALA A 518 -5.36 9.41 -30.18
C ALA A 518 -5.40 10.25 -28.90
N TRP A 519 -4.71 9.81 -27.86
CA TRP A 519 -4.59 10.53 -26.60
C TRP A 519 -3.90 11.89 -26.78
N ASN A 520 -2.75 11.92 -27.46
CA ASN A 520 -2.01 13.15 -27.74
C ASN A 520 -2.80 14.15 -28.58
N LEU A 521 -3.62 13.67 -29.53
CA LEU A 521 -4.52 14.53 -30.30
C LEU A 521 -5.59 15.16 -29.42
N ARG A 522 -6.21 14.34 -28.55
CA ARG A 522 -7.25 14.80 -27.62
C ARG A 522 -6.69 15.78 -26.60
N ASP A 523 -5.55 15.48 -26.00
CA ASP A 523 -4.89 16.34 -25.02
C ASP A 523 -4.54 17.71 -25.61
N ARG A 524 -3.88 17.72 -26.78
CA ARG A 524 -3.57 18.95 -27.52
C ARG A 524 -4.82 19.76 -27.86
N TYR A 525 -5.90 19.10 -28.27
CA TYR A 525 -7.18 19.75 -28.56
C TYR A 525 -7.81 20.39 -27.31
N LEU A 526 -7.70 19.76 -26.14
CA LEU A 526 -8.31 20.23 -24.89
C LEU A 526 -7.52 21.37 -24.23
N ILE A 527 -6.19 21.36 -24.34
CA ILE A 527 -5.32 22.37 -23.71
C ILE A 527 -5.23 23.66 -24.54
N ALA A 528 -5.54 23.59 -25.84
CA ALA A 528 -5.43 24.75 -26.69
C ALA A 528 -6.45 25.85 -26.33
N MET A 529 -5.93 27.06 -26.08
CA MET A 529 -6.75 28.26 -25.84
C MET A 529 -7.41 28.80 -27.13
N GLU A 530 -6.93 28.35 -28.30
CA GLU A 530 -7.48 28.64 -29.62
C GLU A 530 -7.85 27.34 -30.36
N PRO A 531 -8.72 27.37 -31.38
CA PRO A 531 -9.10 26.17 -32.13
C PRO A 531 -7.90 25.45 -32.73
N THR A 532 -7.54 24.30 -32.17
CA THR A 532 -6.49 23.45 -32.76
C THR A 532 -7.00 22.83 -34.05
N VAL A 533 -6.36 23.13 -35.17
CA VAL A 533 -6.59 22.43 -36.43
C VAL A 533 -5.93 21.06 -36.33
N ILE A 534 -6.75 20.01 -36.24
CA ILE A 534 -6.28 18.63 -36.35
C ILE A 534 -6.44 18.19 -37.81
N SER A 535 -5.36 17.72 -38.42
CA SER A 535 -5.42 17.29 -39.82
C SER A 535 -6.18 15.97 -39.98
N ALA A 536 -6.75 15.77 -41.17
CA ALA A 536 -7.36 14.51 -41.60
C ALA A 536 -6.40 13.32 -41.41
N ASP A 537 -5.14 13.50 -41.81
CA ASP A 537 -4.12 12.46 -41.74
C ASP A 537 -3.77 12.05 -40.31
N GLU A 538 -3.70 13.00 -39.37
CA GLU A 538 -3.50 12.71 -37.96
C GLU A 538 -4.67 11.88 -37.38
N LEU A 539 -5.91 12.28 -37.69
CA LEU A 539 -7.11 11.56 -37.24
C LEU A 539 -7.18 10.15 -37.81
N ILE A 540 -6.87 9.97 -39.10
CA ILE A 540 -6.85 8.65 -39.75
C ILE A 540 -5.77 7.76 -39.13
N LYS A 541 -4.54 8.26 -38.98
CA LYS A 541 -3.44 7.49 -38.35
C LYS A 541 -3.76 7.10 -36.92
N ALA A 542 -4.30 8.03 -36.12
CA ALA A 542 -4.71 7.72 -34.75
C ALA A 542 -5.85 6.70 -34.71
N LYS A 543 -6.80 6.78 -35.64
CA LYS A 543 -7.91 5.82 -35.75
C LYS A 543 -7.45 4.43 -36.16
N GLU A 544 -6.51 4.33 -37.09
CA GLU A 544 -5.88 3.07 -37.51
C GLU A 544 -5.09 2.44 -36.35
N SER A 545 -4.30 3.24 -35.64
CA SER A 545 -3.57 2.80 -34.45
C SER A 545 -4.52 2.25 -33.39
N LEU A 546 -5.58 3.01 -33.05
CA LEU A 546 -6.59 2.61 -32.07
C LEU A 546 -7.34 1.33 -32.46
N LYS A 547 -7.63 1.13 -33.75
CA LYS A 547 -8.36 -0.05 -34.26
C LYS A 547 -7.56 -1.34 -34.13
N ASN A 548 -6.23 -1.25 -34.20
CA ASN A 548 -5.34 -2.41 -34.25
C ASN A 548 -4.80 -2.82 -32.86
N ILE A 549 -5.21 -2.14 -31.78
CA ILE A 549 -4.72 -2.49 -30.44
C ILE A 549 -5.31 -3.83 -29.95
N PRO A 550 -4.53 -4.66 -29.25
CA PRO A 550 -5.00 -5.94 -28.73
C PRO A 550 -5.72 -5.81 -27.38
N ILE A 551 -6.56 -4.78 -27.18
CA ILE A 551 -7.16 -4.47 -25.86
C ILE A 551 -8.04 -5.60 -25.31
N ARG A 552 -8.79 -6.28 -26.18
CA ARG A 552 -9.60 -7.44 -25.79
C ARG A 552 -8.71 -8.58 -25.31
N GLN A 553 -7.69 -8.92 -26.08
CA GLN A 553 -6.75 -9.99 -25.75
C GLN A 553 -6.01 -9.67 -24.44
N MET A 554 -5.57 -8.43 -24.25
CA MET A 554 -4.92 -7.97 -23.02
C MET A 554 -5.80 -8.24 -21.79
N MET A 555 -7.09 -7.87 -21.84
CA MET A 555 -8.02 -8.08 -20.72
C MET A 555 -8.39 -9.55 -20.53
N GLU A 556 -8.53 -10.32 -21.61
CA GLU A 556 -8.81 -11.77 -21.55
C GLU A 556 -7.62 -12.56 -20.98
N VAL A 557 -6.38 -12.18 -21.32
CA VAL A 557 -5.15 -12.74 -20.73
C VAL A 557 -5.05 -12.38 -19.24
N PHE A 558 -5.39 -11.15 -18.87
CA PHE A 558 -5.44 -10.81 -17.45
C PHE A 558 -6.53 -11.61 -16.71
N ALA A 559 -7.71 -11.74 -17.31
CA ALA A 559 -8.82 -12.47 -16.70
C ALA A 559 -8.54 -13.98 -16.53
N SER A 560 -7.68 -14.58 -17.37
CA SER A 560 -7.30 -15.99 -17.26
C SER A 560 -6.38 -16.28 -16.07
N LYS A 561 -5.64 -15.28 -15.57
CA LYS A 561 -4.76 -15.44 -14.40
C LYS A 561 -5.48 -15.26 -13.05
N VAL A 562 -6.71 -14.75 -13.02
CA VAL A 562 -7.39 -14.38 -11.77
C VAL A 562 -7.60 -15.60 -10.86
N ARG A 563 -7.00 -15.56 -9.66
CA ARG A 563 -7.08 -16.56 -8.58
C ARG A 563 -7.45 -15.97 -7.22
N SER A 564 -7.30 -14.66 -7.08
CA SER A 564 -7.57 -13.92 -5.85
C SER A 564 -8.59 -12.81 -6.06
N ARG A 565 -9.17 -12.33 -4.95
CA ARG A 565 -10.04 -11.15 -5.00
C ARG A 565 -9.27 -9.87 -5.32
N GLY A 566 -7.99 -9.80 -4.96
CA GLY A 566 -7.10 -8.70 -5.35
C GLY A 566 -6.93 -8.63 -6.87
N GLU A 567 -6.72 -9.78 -7.53
CA GLU A 567 -6.65 -9.87 -9.00
C GLU A 567 -7.94 -9.44 -9.68
N LEU A 568 -9.11 -9.75 -9.11
CA LEU A 568 -10.37 -9.18 -9.58
C LEU A 568 -10.40 -7.66 -9.46
N GLY A 569 -9.84 -7.11 -8.37
CA GLY A 569 -9.69 -5.67 -8.18
C GLY A 569 -8.78 -5.00 -9.19
N GLU A 570 -7.63 -5.60 -9.51
CA GLU A 570 -6.75 -5.14 -10.59
C GLU A 570 -7.50 -5.18 -11.93
N LEU A 571 -8.22 -6.27 -12.24
CA LEU A 571 -9.01 -6.38 -13.47
C LEU A 571 -10.09 -5.29 -13.54
N SER A 572 -10.77 -5.00 -12.43
CA SER A 572 -11.71 -3.88 -12.33
C SER A 572 -11.02 -2.55 -12.61
N SER A 573 -9.86 -2.32 -12.00
CA SER A 573 -9.03 -1.11 -12.19
C SER A 573 -8.64 -0.93 -13.67
N ILE A 574 -8.13 -1.98 -14.32
CA ILE A 574 -7.76 -2.00 -15.74
C ILE A 574 -8.97 -1.69 -16.62
N ILE A 575 -10.13 -2.29 -16.36
CA ILE A 575 -11.37 -2.03 -17.11
C ILE A 575 -11.79 -0.57 -16.95
N GLN A 576 -11.93 -0.08 -15.72
CA GLN A 576 -12.41 1.27 -15.45
C GLN A 576 -11.52 2.34 -16.08
N ARG A 577 -10.21 2.09 -16.16
CA ARG A 577 -9.22 3.04 -16.65
C ARG A 577 -8.94 2.89 -18.13
N VAL A 578 -8.44 1.74 -18.57
CA VAL A 578 -7.94 1.53 -19.93
C VAL A 578 -9.10 1.43 -20.93
N TRP A 579 -10.15 0.67 -20.59
CA TRP A 579 -11.34 0.60 -21.46
C TRP A 579 -12.13 1.91 -21.43
N GLY A 580 -12.24 2.56 -20.26
CA GLY A 580 -12.82 3.90 -20.15
C GLY A 580 -12.12 4.90 -21.08
N GLU A 581 -10.80 4.95 -21.06
CA GLU A 581 -10.02 5.85 -21.93
C GLU A 581 -10.17 5.47 -23.41
N TYR A 582 -10.11 4.18 -23.75
CA TYR A 582 -10.36 3.72 -25.13
C TYR A 582 -11.69 4.24 -25.68
N GLN A 583 -12.78 4.13 -24.90
CA GLN A 583 -14.09 4.61 -25.32
C GLN A 583 -14.13 6.12 -25.53
N LEU A 584 -13.45 6.89 -24.66
CA LEU A 584 -13.34 8.35 -24.80
C LEU A 584 -12.59 8.74 -26.07
N LEU A 585 -11.46 8.09 -26.35
CA LEU A 585 -10.64 8.34 -27.54
C LEU A 585 -11.37 7.93 -28.83
N ASP A 586 -12.04 6.77 -28.84
CA ASP A 586 -12.83 6.32 -29.98
C ASP A 586 -13.95 7.31 -30.32
N LYS A 587 -14.66 7.81 -29.31
CA LYS A 587 -15.70 8.83 -29.47
C LYS A 587 -15.11 10.14 -30.00
N PHE A 588 -14.00 10.61 -29.43
CA PHE A 588 -13.32 11.82 -29.85
C PHE A 588 -12.94 11.77 -31.35
N LEU A 589 -12.31 10.68 -31.80
CA LEU A 589 -11.92 10.51 -33.20
C LEU A 589 -13.13 10.44 -34.14
N LYS A 590 -14.18 9.70 -33.77
CA LYS A 590 -15.41 9.59 -34.58
C LYS A 590 -16.07 10.96 -34.79
N THR A 591 -16.18 11.77 -33.74
CA THR A 591 -16.77 13.11 -33.84
C THR A 591 -15.96 14.02 -34.77
N HIS A 592 -14.63 14.01 -34.70
CA HIS A 592 -13.80 14.87 -35.54
C HIS A 592 -13.73 14.39 -37.00
N LEU A 593 -13.70 13.08 -37.24
CA LEU A 593 -13.76 12.52 -38.59
C LEU A 593 -15.10 12.81 -39.28
N LEU A 594 -16.22 12.78 -38.52
CA LEU A 594 -17.54 13.20 -39.01
C LEU A 594 -17.55 14.67 -39.45
N ASN A 595 -16.98 15.56 -38.63
CA ASN A 595 -16.92 16.99 -38.94
C ASN A 595 -16.11 17.32 -40.20
N LEU A 596 -15.18 16.43 -40.60
CA LEU A 596 -14.37 16.57 -41.82
C LEU A 596 -14.95 15.82 -43.03
N ASN A 597 -16.12 15.19 -42.93
CA ASN A 597 -16.71 14.32 -43.97
C ASN A 597 -15.83 13.11 -44.36
N LEU A 598 -15.02 12.58 -43.43
CA LEU A 598 -14.05 11.51 -43.69
C LEU A 598 -14.49 10.12 -43.21
N THR A 599 -15.79 9.90 -42.96
CA THR A 599 -16.30 8.63 -42.39
C THR A 599 -16.49 7.50 -43.40
N LYS A 600 -15.59 7.35 -44.38
CA LYS A 600 -15.60 6.18 -45.27
C LYS A 600 -14.67 5.08 -44.80
#